data_AF-A0A090LL28-F1
#
_entry.id   AF-A0A090LL28-F1
#
_cell.length_a   1.000
_cell.length_b   1.000
_cell.length_c   1.000
_cell.angle_alpha   90.00
_cell.angle_beta   90.00
_cell.angle_gamma   90.00
#
_symmetry.space_group_name_H-M   'P 1'
#
loop_
_entity.id
_entity.type
_entity.pdbx_description
1 polymer ?
#
loop_
_entity_poly.entity_id
_entity_poly.type
_entity_poly.pdbx_seq_one_letter_code
_entity_poly.pdbx_strand_id
1 'polypeptide(L)'
;MSEEEAKDLFVKKVPFETYGEIQTILDPNMINSSEVSLDKVFELFTDLYRYYKSIKDIFYYLYCYIYIILSYLKNNYTSLFIKAALFMIVFPPDEKFRGARLHRIGIEGHTLYLAPSRSQYIEIWKCHCLIPNSWENIVKIHFKELIFKVYGFDKINEIIYCLCIGILDDQEYPEIILIKIDPLKFNSYMMVKLDVDSGDEFESNVLLDNISMTSSGGRLFMYDSSIVKGDIPYWEIKITENETFKIINQKIIDKESEERKNLLSTRFPVILDAKERKILRFTNTSSVLIYDKDIEDWVEYTISINNDLNPSLIENKGLKESYGSMGHRVKAVESKLQIVSDGSYVVGNVLDKHKYHFYEFQVNEKKKEYSFKILSCFKWNQDYFKMFYPMIGNDKIIFISDATITIVPLKPLCLCEAMFWQYQTLHCKMSDDNVYVGGISQEDMKNIIGCKGIKSLV
;
A
#
# COMPACT_ATOMS: atom_id res chain seq x y z
N MET A 1 -19.19 -26.71 0.77
CA MET A 1 -19.00 -27.65 1.90
C MET A 1 -18.46 -26.85 3.05
N SER A 2 -19.12 -26.86 4.20
CA SER A 2 -18.60 -26.22 5.42
C SER A 2 -17.38 -26.99 5.96
N GLU A 3 -16.60 -26.36 6.85
CA GLU A 3 -15.45 -27.01 7.48
C GLU A 3 -15.87 -28.26 8.28
N GLU A 4 -17.04 -28.22 8.91
CA GLU A 4 -17.61 -29.34 9.66
C GLU A 4 -18.07 -30.47 8.74
N GLU A 5 -18.68 -30.15 7.59
CA GLU A 5 -19.03 -31.14 6.58
C GLU A 5 -17.80 -31.81 5.97
N ALA A 6 -16.71 -31.07 5.78
CA ALA A 6 -15.45 -31.59 5.26
C ALA A 6 -14.78 -32.55 6.25
N LYS A 7 -14.73 -32.19 7.54
CA LYS A 7 -14.21 -33.04 8.61
C LYS A 7 -15.03 -34.30 8.79
N ASP A 8 -16.36 -34.19 8.78
CA ASP A 8 -17.25 -35.33 8.94
C ASP A 8 -17.18 -36.29 7.73
N LEU A 9 -17.00 -35.76 6.51
CA LEU A 9 -16.76 -36.56 5.32
C LEU A 9 -15.40 -37.28 5.36
N PHE A 10 -14.36 -36.62 5.88
CA PHE A 10 -13.02 -37.18 6.01
C PHE A 10 -12.98 -38.31 7.05
N VAL A 11 -13.55 -38.07 8.23
CA VAL A 11 -13.64 -39.06 9.33
C VAL A 11 -14.51 -40.27 8.95
N LYS A 12 -15.57 -40.07 8.16
CA LYS A 12 -16.43 -41.19 7.70
C LYS A 12 -15.78 -42.06 6.63
N LYS A 13 -14.83 -41.52 5.86
CA LYS A 13 -14.25 -42.25 4.73
C LYS A 13 -12.90 -42.87 5.07
N VAL A 14 -12.07 -42.24 5.90
CA VAL A 14 -10.76 -42.76 6.27
C VAL A 14 -10.91 -43.74 7.45
N PRO A 15 -10.40 -44.99 7.35
CA PRO A 15 -10.39 -45.92 8.47
C PRO A 15 -9.74 -45.28 9.70
N PHE A 16 -10.33 -45.50 10.89
CA PHE A 16 -9.91 -44.85 12.13
C PHE A 16 -8.41 -45.07 12.45
N GLU A 17 -7.88 -46.25 12.09
CA GLU A 17 -6.46 -46.59 12.23
C GLU A 17 -5.57 -45.71 11.35
N THR A 18 -5.94 -45.51 10.08
CA THR A 18 -5.25 -44.61 9.14
C THR A 18 -5.37 -43.14 9.55
N TYR A 19 -6.51 -42.75 10.11
CA TYR A 19 -6.68 -41.40 10.67
C TYR A 19 -5.78 -41.16 11.89
N GLY A 20 -5.62 -42.16 12.76
CA GLY A 20 -4.69 -42.12 13.89
C GLY A 20 -3.23 -42.02 13.45
N GLU A 21 -2.84 -42.77 12.42
CA GLU A 21 -1.49 -42.69 11.83
C GLU A 21 -1.21 -41.32 11.21
N ILE A 22 -2.19 -40.75 10.48
CA ILE A 22 -2.11 -39.40 9.92
C ILE A 22 -2.00 -38.35 11.03
N GLN A 23 -2.80 -38.44 12.10
CA GLN A 23 -2.70 -37.52 13.24
C GLN A 23 -1.34 -37.63 13.95
N THR A 24 -0.78 -38.84 14.05
CA THR A 24 0.51 -39.07 14.72
C THR A 24 1.67 -38.51 13.89
N ILE A 25 1.60 -38.60 12.56
CA ILE A 25 2.58 -38.01 11.63
C ILE A 25 2.46 -36.48 11.56
N LEU A 26 1.25 -35.96 11.73
CA LEU A 26 0.94 -34.52 11.70
C LEU A 26 1.02 -33.83 13.06
N ASP A 27 1.36 -34.54 14.15
CA ASP A 27 1.64 -33.94 15.45
C ASP A 27 2.88 -33.03 15.29
N PRO A 28 2.77 -31.71 15.54
CA PRO A 28 3.87 -30.77 15.40
C PRO A 28 5.12 -31.15 16.21
N ASN A 29 4.97 -31.94 17.29
CA ASN A 29 6.07 -32.42 18.11
C ASN A 29 6.83 -33.60 17.49
N MET A 30 6.16 -34.39 16.63
CA MET A 30 6.75 -35.54 15.92
C MET A 30 7.45 -35.14 14.62
N ILE A 31 7.02 -34.05 13.96
CA ILE A 31 7.68 -33.52 12.75
C ILE A 31 9.12 -33.02 13.04
N ASN A 32 9.43 -32.72 14.30
CA ASN A 32 10.77 -32.37 14.77
C ASN A 32 11.65 -33.57 15.15
N SER A 33 11.10 -34.79 15.23
CA SER A 33 11.88 -35.99 15.55
C SER A 33 12.40 -36.65 14.27
N SER A 34 13.64 -37.13 14.30
CA SER A 34 14.31 -37.82 13.19
C SER A 34 13.70 -39.21 12.85
N GLU A 35 12.52 -39.53 13.37
CA GLU A 35 11.95 -40.89 13.36
C GLU A 35 10.92 -41.13 12.25
N VAL A 36 10.43 -40.09 11.57
CA VAL A 36 9.52 -40.26 10.43
C VAL A 36 10.33 -40.33 9.13
N SER A 37 10.58 -41.55 8.64
CA SER A 37 11.24 -41.72 7.33
C SER A 37 10.30 -41.34 6.18
N LEU A 38 10.83 -40.60 5.21
CA LEU A 38 10.13 -40.19 3.98
C LEU A 38 9.45 -41.38 3.28
N ASP A 39 10.07 -42.55 3.32
CA ASP A 39 9.55 -43.78 2.69
C ASP A 39 8.21 -44.22 3.29
N LYS A 40 8.03 -44.11 4.62
CA LYS A 40 6.76 -44.46 5.28
C LYS A 40 5.63 -43.49 4.92
N VAL A 41 5.97 -42.21 4.77
CA VAL A 41 5.03 -41.17 4.34
C VAL A 41 4.59 -41.45 2.90
N PHE A 42 5.53 -41.80 2.01
CA PHE A 42 5.21 -42.15 0.63
C PHE A 42 4.41 -43.44 0.49
N GLU A 43 4.67 -44.49 1.30
CA GLU A 43 3.88 -45.72 1.31
C GLU A 43 2.43 -45.44 1.73
N LEU A 44 2.23 -44.72 2.84
CA LEU A 44 0.89 -44.37 3.34
C LEU A 44 0.07 -43.60 2.29
N PHE A 45 0.70 -42.64 1.61
CA PHE A 45 0.04 -41.86 0.55
C PHE A 45 -0.18 -42.64 -0.74
N THR A 46 0.69 -43.59 -1.07
CA THR A 46 0.51 -44.50 -2.21
C THR A 46 -0.69 -45.41 -1.98
N ASP A 47 -0.87 -45.88 -0.75
CA ASP A 47 -2.00 -46.73 -0.37
C ASP A 47 -3.32 -45.93 -0.33
N LEU A 48 -3.31 -44.70 0.19
CA LEU A 48 -4.45 -43.77 0.09
C LEU A 48 -4.82 -43.44 -1.37
N TYR A 49 -3.82 -43.23 -2.24
CA TYR A 49 -4.01 -43.00 -3.67
C TYR A 49 -4.65 -44.20 -4.36
N ARG A 50 -4.20 -45.43 -4.02
CA ARG A 50 -4.77 -46.67 -4.55
C ARG A 50 -6.21 -46.90 -4.08
N TYR A 51 -6.54 -46.49 -2.85
CA TYR A 51 -7.86 -46.71 -2.25
C TYR A 51 -8.93 -45.70 -2.69
N TYR A 52 -8.59 -44.43 -2.95
CA TYR A 52 -9.57 -43.34 -3.20
C TYR A 52 -9.55 -42.77 -4.62
N LYS A 53 -9.49 -43.65 -5.63
CA LYS A 53 -9.36 -43.33 -7.06
C LYS A 53 -10.47 -42.42 -7.67
N SER A 54 -11.52 -42.02 -6.94
CA SER A 54 -12.68 -41.29 -7.48
C SER A 54 -12.99 -39.92 -6.86
N ILE A 55 -12.21 -39.41 -5.89
CA ILE A 55 -12.53 -38.10 -5.27
C ILE A 55 -11.60 -37.01 -5.80
N LYS A 56 -11.96 -36.44 -6.96
CA LYS A 56 -11.27 -35.33 -7.64
C LYS A 56 -10.99 -34.11 -6.74
N ASP A 57 -11.80 -33.88 -5.71
CA ASP A 57 -11.70 -32.69 -4.86
C ASP A 57 -10.73 -32.85 -3.67
N ILE A 58 -10.50 -34.08 -3.19
CA ILE A 58 -9.46 -34.37 -2.19
C ILE A 58 -8.08 -34.31 -2.84
N PHE A 59 -8.00 -34.70 -4.12
CA PHE A 59 -6.76 -34.70 -4.89
C PHE A 59 -6.11 -33.33 -5.01
N TYR A 60 -6.88 -32.25 -5.17
CA TYR A 60 -6.30 -30.92 -5.34
C TYR A 60 -5.71 -30.39 -4.03
N TYR A 61 -6.44 -30.56 -2.91
CA TYR A 61 -5.94 -30.17 -1.60
C TYR A 61 -4.76 -31.02 -1.16
N LEU A 62 -4.83 -32.35 -1.35
CA LEU A 62 -3.75 -33.24 -0.96
C LEU A 62 -2.52 -33.08 -1.87
N TYR A 63 -2.69 -32.86 -3.18
CA TYR A 63 -1.58 -32.62 -4.11
C TYR A 63 -0.92 -31.26 -3.86
N CYS A 64 -1.68 -30.21 -3.56
CA CYS A 64 -1.12 -28.92 -3.15
C CYS A 64 -0.42 -29.02 -1.78
N TYR A 65 -0.99 -29.75 -0.83
CA TYR A 65 -0.38 -29.97 0.48
C TYR A 65 0.89 -30.83 0.40
N ILE A 66 0.88 -31.87 -0.45
CA ILE A 66 2.04 -32.72 -0.75
C ILE A 66 3.09 -31.93 -1.55
N TYR A 67 2.72 -31.06 -2.49
CA TYR A 67 3.68 -30.21 -3.18
C TYR A 67 4.32 -29.19 -2.23
N ILE A 68 3.54 -28.65 -1.27
CA ILE A 68 4.05 -27.80 -0.20
C ILE A 68 5.01 -28.57 0.70
N ILE A 69 4.64 -29.77 1.17
CA ILE A 69 5.50 -30.61 2.01
C ILE A 69 6.74 -31.10 1.25
N LEU A 70 6.63 -31.50 -0.02
CA LEU A 70 7.76 -31.92 -0.83
C LEU A 70 8.68 -30.74 -1.19
N SER A 71 8.13 -29.54 -1.36
CA SER A 71 8.92 -28.30 -1.47
C SER A 71 9.56 -27.91 -0.12
N TYR A 72 8.93 -28.29 0.99
CA TYR A 72 9.43 -28.13 2.36
C TYR A 72 10.54 -29.14 2.72
N LEU A 73 10.47 -30.36 2.20
CA LEU A 73 11.35 -31.49 2.55
C LEU A 73 12.52 -31.69 1.58
N LYS A 74 12.38 -31.31 0.30
CA LYS A 74 13.48 -31.44 -0.69
C LYS A 74 14.56 -30.35 -0.53
N ASN A 75 14.26 -29.29 0.20
CA ASN A 75 15.20 -28.25 0.59
C ASN A 75 15.25 -28.16 2.11
N ASN A 76 16.21 -28.86 2.71
CA ASN A 76 16.49 -28.67 4.14
C ASN A 76 16.61 -27.19 4.49
N TYR A 77 16.03 -26.87 5.64
CA TYR A 77 15.84 -25.57 6.26
C TYR A 77 14.66 -24.78 5.68
N THR A 78 13.70 -24.50 6.57
CA THR A 78 13.02 -23.22 6.93
C THR A 78 13.20 -21.99 6.00
N SER A 79 14.29 -21.92 5.25
CA SER A 79 14.63 -20.97 4.21
C SER A 79 13.59 -20.77 3.12
N LEU A 80 12.76 -21.73 2.67
CA LEU A 80 11.87 -21.45 1.51
C LEU A 80 10.58 -20.73 1.93
N PHE A 81 9.98 -21.11 3.06
CA PHE A 81 8.85 -20.38 3.64
C PHE A 81 9.30 -19.02 4.18
N ILE A 82 10.50 -18.93 4.77
CA ILE A 82 11.11 -17.65 5.20
C ILE A 82 11.55 -16.80 3.98
N LYS A 83 12.00 -17.41 2.87
CA LYS A 83 12.34 -16.67 1.63
C LYS A 83 11.09 -16.23 0.87
N ALA A 84 10.04 -17.03 0.81
CA ALA A 84 8.78 -16.69 0.18
C ALA A 84 7.99 -15.64 0.98
N ALA A 85 8.05 -15.71 2.32
CA ALA A 85 7.41 -14.74 3.23
C ALA A 85 8.05 -13.34 3.22
N LEU A 86 9.26 -13.20 2.66
CA LEU A 86 10.02 -11.94 2.58
C LEU A 86 10.47 -11.63 1.14
N PHE A 87 9.82 -12.23 0.13
CA PHE A 87 10.19 -12.01 -1.25
C PHE A 87 9.60 -10.70 -1.76
N MET A 88 10.49 -9.84 -2.23
CA MET A 88 10.13 -8.61 -2.92
C MET A 88 9.61 -8.95 -4.31
N ILE A 89 8.45 -8.41 -4.68
CA ILE A 89 7.87 -8.61 -6.01
C ILE A 89 8.23 -7.40 -6.85
N VAL A 90 8.92 -7.62 -7.97
CA VAL A 90 9.37 -6.54 -8.86
C VAL A 90 8.85 -6.82 -10.26
N PHE A 91 8.15 -5.87 -10.86
CA PHE A 91 7.72 -5.94 -12.26
C PHE A 91 7.85 -4.57 -12.95
N PRO A 92 7.91 -4.51 -14.29
CA PRO A 92 8.05 -3.23 -14.98
C PRO A 92 6.69 -2.51 -15.05
N PRO A 93 6.68 -1.16 -15.10
CA PRO A 93 5.51 -0.41 -15.53
C PRO A 93 5.12 -0.78 -16.97
N ASP A 94 3.85 -0.54 -17.35
CA ASP A 94 3.40 -0.73 -18.74
C ASP A 94 4.25 0.10 -19.71
N GLU A 95 4.58 -0.47 -20.87
CA GLU A 95 5.41 0.19 -21.89
C GLU A 95 4.83 1.53 -22.36
N LYS A 96 3.50 1.71 -22.29
CA LYS A 96 2.84 2.97 -22.64
C LYS A 96 3.25 4.12 -21.73
N PHE A 97 3.77 3.85 -20.54
CA PHE A 97 4.22 4.86 -19.59
C PHE A 97 5.65 5.35 -19.85
N ARG A 98 6.36 4.77 -20.82
CA ARG A 98 7.78 5.07 -21.06
C ARG A 98 8.03 6.58 -21.20
N GLY A 99 8.95 7.09 -20.38
CA GLY A 99 9.33 8.52 -20.34
C GLY A 99 8.35 9.42 -19.58
N ALA A 100 7.23 8.89 -19.07
CA ALA A 100 6.33 9.64 -18.21
C ALA A 100 6.67 9.40 -16.72
N ARG A 101 6.69 10.48 -15.93
CA ARG A 101 6.68 10.36 -14.47
C ARG A 101 5.36 9.74 -14.03
N LEU A 102 5.40 8.76 -13.13
CA LEU A 102 4.20 8.14 -12.56
C LEU A 102 3.77 8.88 -11.29
N HIS A 103 2.52 9.34 -11.27
CA HIS A 103 1.86 9.89 -10.09
C HIS A 103 1.16 8.78 -9.32
N ARG A 104 1.38 8.74 -8.00
CA ARG A 104 0.70 7.82 -7.09
C ARG A 104 -0.73 8.31 -6.82
N ILE A 105 -1.70 7.41 -6.87
CA ILE A 105 -3.11 7.71 -6.52
C ILE A 105 -3.47 7.00 -5.21
N GLY A 106 -3.33 5.68 -5.18
CA GLY A 106 -3.69 4.87 -4.02
C GLY A 106 -3.51 3.38 -4.25
N ILE A 107 -3.74 2.59 -3.20
CA ILE A 107 -3.79 1.14 -3.25
C ILE A 107 -4.97 0.67 -2.39
N GLU A 108 -5.71 -0.33 -2.89
CA GLU A 108 -6.74 -1.05 -2.13
C GLU A 108 -6.57 -2.56 -2.35
N GLY A 109 -6.49 -3.33 -1.26
CA GLY A 109 -6.13 -4.75 -1.32
C GLY A 109 -4.86 -5.01 -2.11
N HIS A 110 -4.98 -5.69 -3.25
CA HIS A 110 -3.89 -5.93 -4.20
C HIS A 110 -3.91 -5.02 -5.44
N THR A 111 -4.80 -4.04 -5.52
CA THR A 111 -4.94 -3.17 -6.69
C THR A 111 -4.23 -1.84 -6.45
N LEU A 112 -3.19 -1.58 -7.23
CA LEU A 112 -2.44 -0.33 -7.26
C LEU A 112 -3.00 0.61 -8.34
N TYR A 113 -3.25 1.87 -8.00
CA TYR A 113 -3.72 2.91 -8.91
C TYR A 113 -2.64 3.96 -9.18
N LEU A 114 -2.38 4.25 -10.46
CA LEU A 114 -1.34 5.17 -10.92
C LEU A 114 -1.83 6.04 -12.08
N ALA A 115 -1.25 7.23 -12.23
CA ALA A 115 -1.48 8.11 -13.37
C ALA A 115 -0.16 8.55 -14.01
N PRO A 116 0.10 8.25 -15.31
CA PRO A 116 1.23 8.83 -16.01
C PRO A 116 1.08 10.36 -16.14
N SER A 117 2.18 11.08 -15.99
CA SER A 117 2.22 12.52 -16.18
C SER A 117 2.07 12.84 -17.68
N ARG A 118 0.97 13.51 -18.02
CA ARG A 118 0.57 13.93 -19.38
C ARG A 118 -0.02 15.34 -19.29
N SER A 119 0.24 16.16 -20.31
CA SER A 119 -0.22 17.55 -20.41
C SER A 119 -1.56 17.74 -21.10
N GLN A 120 -2.09 16.70 -21.77
CA GLN A 120 -3.35 16.76 -22.52
C GLN A 120 -4.35 15.69 -22.10
N TYR A 121 -3.98 14.84 -21.13
CA TYR A 121 -4.84 13.76 -20.68
C TYR A 121 -4.77 13.62 -19.17
N ILE A 122 -5.94 13.37 -18.59
CA ILE A 122 -6.03 12.65 -17.33
C ILE A 122 -6.21 11.19 -17.70
N GLU A 123 -5.21 10.40 -17.35
CA GLU A 123 -5.14 8.98 -17.66
C GLU A 123 -4.83 8.24 -16.37
N ILE A 124 -5.67 7.27 -15.99
CA ILE A 124 -5.51 6.50 -14.76
C ILE A 124 -5.52 5.01 -15.10
N TRP A 125 -4.60 4.28 -14.48
CA TRP A 125 -4.40 2.86 -14.67
C TRP A 125 -4.43 2.14 -13.33
N LYS A 126 -4.84 0.87 -13.36
CA LYS A 126 -4.67 -0.07 -12.24
C LYS A 126 -3.80 -1.25 -12.62
N CYS A 127 -3.16 -1.83 -11.62
CA CYS A 127 -2.39 -3.07 -11.72
C CYS A 127 -2.58 -3.91 -10.46
N HIS A 128 -2.70 -5.22 -10.61
CA HIS A 128 -2.67 -6.16 -9.50
C HIS A 128 -1.22 -6.39 -9.04
N CYS A 129 -0.96 -6.22 -7.75
CA CYS A 129 0.34 -6.29 -7.10
C CYS A 129 1.01 -7.68 -7.13
N LEU A 130 0.32 -8.69 -7.64
CA LEU A 130 0.78 -10.08 -7.71
C LEU A 130 0.75 -10.60 -9.15
N ILE A 131 0.43 -9.74 -10.13
CA ILE A 131 0.29 -10.12 -11.55
C ILE A 131 1.02 -9.06 -12.39
N PRO A 132 2.27 -9.31 -12.82
CA PRO A 132 3.09 -8.32 -13.52
C PRO A 132 2.42 -7.66 -14.75
N ASN A 133 1.66 -8.42 -15.54
CA ASN A 133 1.01 -7.93 -16.76
C ASN A 133 -0.49 -7.62 -16.59
N SER A 134 -0.92 -7.14 -15.43
CA SER A 134 -2.34 -6.86 -15.14
C SER A 134 -2.74 -5.39 -15.31
N TRP A 135 -1.99 -4.63 -16.11
CA TRP A 135 -2.27 -3.22 -16.35
C TRP A 135 -3.58 -3.01 -17.11
N GLU A 136 -4.48 -2.22 -16.54
CA GLU A 136 -5.77 -1.85 -17.13
C GLU A 136 -5.96 -0.35 -17.06
N ASN A 137 -6.31 0.28 -18.18
CA ASN A 137 -6.70 1.69 -18.20
C ASN A 137 -8.11 1.82 -17.63
N ILE A 138 -8.28 2.64 -16.60
CA ILE A 138 -9.57 2.90 -15.96
C ILE A 138 -10.28 4.03 -16.68
N VAL A 139 -9.54 5.10 -16.96
CA VAL A 139 -10.10 6.30 -17.56
C VAL A 139 -9.06 7.01 -18.41
N LYS A 140 -9.53 7.63 -19.49
CA LYS A 140 -8.76 8.55 -20.32
C LYS A 140 -9.63 9.73 -20.75
N ILE A 141 -9.37 10.89 -20.17
CA ILE A 141 -10.09 12.14 -20.42
C ILE A 141 -9.15 13.11 -21.14
N HIS A 142 -9.57 13.64 -22.27
CA HIS A 142 -8.82 14.62 -23.05
C HIS A 142 -9.09 16.04 -22.57
N PHE A 143 -8.05 16.87 -22.61
CA PHE A 143 -8.09 18.31 -22.39
C PHE A 143 -7.32 18.98 -23.52
N LYS A 144 -7.83 20.12 -24.01
CA LYS A 144 -7.09 21.00 -24.90
C LYS A 144 -5.76 21.41 -24.24
N GLU A 145 -5.81 21.74 -22.96
CA GLU A 145 -4.65 22.02 -22.12
C GLU A 145 -4.92 21.64 -20.66
N LEU A 146 -4.01 20.90 -20.03
CA LEU A 146 -4.09 20.54 -18.62
C LEU A 146 -2.96 21.23 -17.84
N ILE A 147 -3.34 22.16 -16.97
CA ILE A 147 -2.41 23.05 -16.25
C ILE A 147 -1.99 22.42 -14.92
N PHE A 148 -2.95 21.90 -14.17
CA PHE A 148 -2.73 21.35 -12.84
C PHE A 148 -3.56 20.09 -12.63
N LYS A 149 -3.03 19.13 -11.87
CA LYS A 149 -3.77 17.96 -11.40
C LYS A 149 -3.19 17.40 -10.11
N VAL A 150 -4.07 17.02 -9.19
CA VAL A 150 -3.75 16.30 -7.96
C VAL A 150 -4.82 15.25 -7.70
N TYR A 151 -4.41 14.11 -7.17
CA TYR A 151 -5.26 12.94 -6.98
C TYR A 151 -5.50 12.66 -5.50
N GLY A 152 -6.70 12.19 -5.18
CA GLY A 152 -7.06 11.61 -3.90
C GLY A 152 -7.83 10.31 -4.11
N PHE A 153 -7.65 9.34 -3.23
CA PHE A 153 -8.35 8.05 -3.31
C PHE A 153 -9.18 7.82 -2.07
N ASP A 154 -10.49 7.68 -2.25
CA ASP A 154 -11.43 7.27 -1.21
C ASP A 154 -11.56 5.75 -1.20
N LYS A 155 -10.84 5.13 -0.26
CA LYS A 155 -10.81 3.67 -0.07
C LYS A 155 -12.17 3.13 0.37
N ILE A 156 -12.95 3.89 1.14
CA ILE A 156 -14.21 3.42 1.72
C ILE A 156 -15.29 3.34 0.64
N ASN A 157 -15.40 4.38 -0.19
CA ASN A 157 -16.38 4.41 -1.26
C ASN A 157 -15.83 3.90 -2.60
N GLU A 158 -14.58 3.43 -2.63
CA GLU A 158 -13.83 3.01 -3.81
C GLU A 158 -13.89 4.04 -4.96
N ILE A 159 -13.63 5.32 -4.66
CA ILE A 159 -13.71 6.41 -5.65
C ILE A 159 -12.36 7.11 -5.77
N ILE A 160 -11.94 7.38 -7.01
CA ILE A 160 -10.79 8.21 -7.29
C ILE A 160 -11.26 9.63 -7.58
N TYR A 161 -10.68 10.61 -6.89
CA TYR A 161 -10.89 12.02 -7.12
C TYR A 161 -9.67 12.62 -7.81
N CYS A 162 -9.89 13.46 -8.81
CA CYS A 162 -8.86 14.28 -9.44
C CYS A 162 -9.31 15.74 -9.43
N LEU A 163 -8.66 16.58 -8.63
CA LEU A 163 -8.80 18.03 -8.75
C LEU A 163 -7.84 18.50 -9.83
N CYS A 164 -8.36 19.19 -10.84
CA CYS A 164 -7.55 19.70 -11.95
C CYS A 164 -7.98 21.09 -12.38
N ILE A 165 -7.03 21.79 -13.01
CA ILE A 165 -7.27 23.02 -13.73
C ILE A 165 -6.88 22.77 -15.18
N GLY A 166 -7.82 22.99 -16.10
CA GLY A 166 -7.60 22.73 -17.51
C GLY A 166 -8.67 23.33 -18.41
N ILE A 167 -8.37 23.38 -19.70
CA ILE A 167 -9.25 23.84 -20.75
C ILE A 167 -9.84 22.60 -21.44
N LEU A 168 -11.15 22.44 -21.34
CA LEU A 168 -11.89 21.39 -22.06
C LEU A 168 -11.99 21.73 -23.55
N ASP A 169 -12.24 20.74 -24.39
CA ASP A 169 -12.22 20.90 -25.86
C ASP A 169 -13.24 21.93 -26.38
N ASP A 170 -14.36 22.08 -25.68
CA ASP A 170 -15.47 22.99 -25.99
C ASP A 170 -15.36 24.36 -25.30
N GLN A 171 -14.31 24.59 -24.51
CA GLN A 171 -14.14 25.79 -23.70
C GLN A 171 -12.95 26.64 -24.17
N GLU A 172 -13.05 27.95 -23.96
CA GLU A 172 -11.97 28.91 -24.25
C GLU A 172 -11.08 29.20 -23.04
N TYR A 173 -11.63 29.08 -21.83
CA TYR A 173 -10.98 29.46 -20.58
C TYR A 173 -10.73 28.24 -19.69
N PRO A 174 -9.68 28.29 -18.84
CA PRO A 174 -9.42 27.23 -17.89
C PRO A 174 -10.51 27.17 -16.82
N GLU A 175 -10.93 25.96 -16.47
CA GLU A 175 -11.89 25.70 -15.40
C GLU A 175 -11.24 24.90 -14.27
N ILE A 176 -11.70 25.16 -13.04
CA ILE A 176 -11.34 24.37 -11.86
C ILE A 176 -12.38 23.27 -11.70
N ILE A 177 -11.95 22.02 -11.87
CA ILE A 177 -12.81 20.85 -11.98
C ILE A 177 -12.38 19.80 -10.96
N LEU A 178 -13.36 19.22 -10.26
CA LEU A 178 -13.21 17.99 -9.51
C LEU A 178 -13.82 16.84 -10.31
N ILE A 179 -13.00 15.87 -10.69
CA ILE A 179 -13.44 14.67 -11.41
C ILE A 179 -13.58 13.53 -10.42
N LYS A 180 -14.77 12.95 -10.36
CA LYS A 180 -15.10 11.77 -9.57
C LYS A 180 -15.11 10.55 -10.49
N ILE A 181 -14.25 9.57 -10.24
CA ILE A 181 -13.98 8.44 -11.13
C ILE A 181 -14.33 7.14 -10.42
N ASP A 182 -15.14 6.29 -11.06
CA ASP A 182 -15.45 4.92 -10.62
C ASP A 182 -14.37 3.97 -11.16
N PRO A 183 -13.47 3.42 -10.32
CA PRO A 183 -12.38 2.55 -10.75
C PRO A 183 -12.85 1.17 -11.22
N LEU A 184 -14.11 0.80 -10.97
CA LEU A 184 -14.68 -0.50 -11.33
C LEU A 184 -15.26 -0.51 -12.74
N LYS A 185 -15.52 0.66 -13.34
CA LYS A 185 -16.12 0.79 -14.67
C LYS A 185 -15.27 1.66 -15.58
N PHE A 186 -14.91 1.10 -16.74
CA PHE A 186 -14.13 1.82 -17.74
C PHE A 186 -14.81 3.13 -18.17
N ASN A 187 -14.06 4.23 -18.14
CA ASN A 187 -14.51 5.57 -18.52
C ASN A 187 -15.80 6.05 -17.79
N SER A 188 -16.04 5.57 -16.57
CA SER A 188 -17.15 6.04 -15.74
C SER A 188 -16.67 7.15 -14.81
N TYR A 189 -17.06 8.39 -15.11
CA TYR A 189 -16.71 9.55 -14.30
C TYR A 189 -17.77 10.65 -14.35
N MET A 190 -17.70 11.56 -13.38
CA MET A 190 -18.49 12.79 -13.30
C MET A 190 -17.52 13.96 -13.12
N MET A 191 -17.74 15.04 -13.87
CA MET A 191 -17.00 16.30 -13.71
C MET A 191 -17.88 17.30 -12.97
N VAL A 192 -17.31 17.93 -11.95
CA VAL A 192 -18.00 18.86 -11.06
C VAL A 192 -17.20 20.16 -11.04
N LYS A 193 -17.83 21.29 -11.33
CA LYS A 193 -17.15 22.60 -11.37
C LYS A 193 -17.06 23.21 -9.97
N LEU A 194 -16.06 24.07 -9.76
CA LEU A 194 -15.95 24.85 -8.53
C LEU A 194 -17.18 25.74 -8.37
N ASP A 195 -17.77 25.73 -7.18
CA ASP A 195 -18.86 26.61 -6.82
C ASP A 195 -18.39 28.06 -6.72
N VAL A 196 -19.22 29.00 -7.17
CA VAL A 196 -18.89 30.44 -7.19
C VAL A 196 -18.54 30.94 -5.79
N ASP A 197 -19.20 30.44 -4.74
CA ASP A 197 -18.95 30.84 -3.35
C ASP A 197 -17.55 30.43 -2.85
N SER A 198 -16.89 29.50 -3.56
CA SER A 198 -15.54 29.02 -3.25
C SER A 198 -14.46 29.63 -4.14
N GLY A 199 -14.83 30.47 -5.12
CA GLY A 199 -13.89 31.10 -6.06
C GLY A 199 -12.81 31.93 -5.36
N ASP A 200 -13.23 32.90 -4.55
CA ASP A 200 -12.32 33.81 -3.83
C ASP A 200 -11.36 33.06 -2.89
N GLU A 201 -11.88 32.06 -2.17
CA GLU A 201 -11.07 31.23 -1.26
C GLU A 201 -10.05 30.41 -2.03
N PHE A 202 -10.44 29.85 -3.19
CA PHE A 202 -9.53 29.08 -4.02
C PHE A 202 -8.43 29.97 -4.59
N GLU A 203 -8.78 31.09 -5.22
CA GLU A 203 -7.83 31.98 -5.86
C GLU A 203 -6.85 32.61 -4.85
N SER A 204 -7.35 33.00 -3.67
CA SER A 204 -6.54 33.74 -2.70
C SER A 204 -5.67 32.86 -1.80
N ASN A 205 -6.10 31.63 -1.50
CA ASN A 205 -5.49 30.83 -0.42
C ASN A 205 -4.94 29.47 -0.88
N VAL A 206 -5.27 28.99 -2.09
CA VAL A 206 -4.90 27.63 -2.54
C VAL A 206 -3.61 27.66 -3.38
N LEU A 207 -2.49 27.29 -2.75
CA LEU A 207 -1.16 27.24 -3.38
C LEU A 207 -0.91 25.95 -4.17
N LEU A 208 -1.22 25.96 -5.47
CA LEU A 208 -1.23 24.79 -6.35
C LEU A 208 0.02 23.89 -6.25
N ASP A 209 1.21 24.48 -6.16
CA ASP A 209 2.48 23.73 -6.18
C ASP A 209 2.65 22.77 -4.99
N ASN A 210 1.98 23.02 -3.87
CA ASN A 210 2.22 22.31 -2.61
C ASN A 210 1.06 21.47 -2.11
N ILE A 211 -0.10 21.53 -2.78
CA ILE A 211 -1.31 20.85 -2.38
C ILE A 211 -1.15 19.33 -2.42
N SER A 212 -1.78 18.68 -1.45
CA SER A 212 -2.01 17.25 -1.43
C SER A 212 -3.48 16.98 -1.14
N MET A 213 -4.01 15.91 -1.73
CA MET A 213 -5.36 15.44 -1.46
C MET A 213 -5.31 14.11 -0.73
N THR A 214 -6.25 13.93 0.19
CA THR A 214 -6.42 12.69 0.95
C THR A 214 -7.88 12.45 1.25
N SER A 215 -8.23 11.22 1.63
CA SER A 215 -9.57 10.89 2.11
C SER A 215 -9.52 10.33 3.53
N SER A 216 -10.57 10.56 4.30
CA SER A 216 -10.80 9.88 5.58
C SER A 216 -12.29 9.80 5.85
N GLY A 217 -12.77 8.63 6.29
CA GLY A 217 -14.17 8.42 6.62
C GLY A 217 -15.15 8.71 5.46
N GLY A 218 -14.75 8.44 4.22
CA GLY A 218 -15.56 8.69 3.02
C GLY A 218 -15.68 10.17 2.62
N ARG A 219 -14.79 11.02 3.16
CA ARG A 219 -14.75 12.45 2.89
C ARG A 219 -13.41 12.84 2.29
N LEU A 220 -13.39 13.90 1.51
CA LEU A 220 -12.24 14.37 0.75
C LEU A 220 -11.67 15.65 1.35
N PHE A 221 -10.35 15.70 1.49
CA PHE A 221 -9.63 16.81 2.09
C PHE A 221 -8.46 17.25 1.22
N MET A 222 -8.12 18.52 1.31
CA MET A 222 -7.02 19.17 0.61
C MET A 222 -6.20 19.96 1.62
N TYR A 223 -4.86 19.93 1.51
CA TYR A 223 -3.99 20.63 2.44
C TYR A 223 -2.62 20.92 1.86
N ASP A 224 -1.89 21.87 2.45
CA ASP A 224 -0.50 22.13 2.14
C ASP A 224 0.42 21.19 2.95
N SER A 225 1.07 20.24 2.27
CA SER A 225 1.99 19.28 2.90
C SER A 225 3.42 19.80 3.10
N SER A 226 3.69 21.06 2.73
CA SER A 226 5.02 21.68 2.75
C SER A 226 5.32 22.51 4.00
N ILE A 227 4.34 22.73 4.87
CA ILE A 227 4.50 23.67 6.00
C ILE A 227 4.99 22.96 7.26
N VAL A 228 6.30 23.07 7.51
CA VAL A 228 6.97 22.50 8.68
C VAL A 228 6.62 23.22 9.98
N LYS A 229 6.51 24.56 9.93
CA LYS A 229 6.14 25.43 11.07
C LYS A 229 5.14 26.49 10.60
N GLY A 230 4.19 26.86 11.46
CA GLY A 230 3.12 27.80 11.17
C GLY A 230 1.82 27.09 10.82
N ASP A 231 0.79 27.88 10.57
CA ASP A 231 -0.53 27.36 10.24
C ASP A 231 -0.51 26.53 8.95
N ILE A 232 -1.30 25.46 8.90
CA ILE A 232 -1.44 24.62 7.71
C ILE A 232 -2.79 24.93 7.04
N PRO A 233 -2.81 25.50 5.83
CA PRO A 233 -4.00 25.59 5.02
C PRO A 233 -4.59 24.20 4.80
N TYR A 234 -5.88 24.07 5.13
CA TYR A 234 -6.58 22.79 5.19
C TYR A 234 -8.04 23.00 4.83
N TRP A 235 -8.57 22.19 3.92
CA TRP A 235 -9.92 22.31 3.41
C TRP A 235 -10.62 20.96 3.31
N GLU A 236 -11.91 20.94 3.66
CA GLU A 236 -12.82 19.85 3.31
C GLU A 236 -13.44 20.15 1.94
N ILE A 237 -13.39 19.20 1.00
CA ILE A 237 -14.02 19.31 -0.32
C ILE A 237 -15.39 18.63 -0.24
N LYS A 238 -16.46 19.36 -0.56
CA LYS A 238 -17.83 18.83 -0.61
C LYS A 238 -18.47 19.05 -1.96
N ILE A 239 -19.08 18.00 -2.51
CA ILE A 239 -19.96 18.11 -3.66
C ILE A 239 -21.33 18.57 -3.15
N THR A 240 -21.88 19.60 -3.78
CA THR A 240 -23.17 20.20 -3.43
C THR A 240 -24.32 19.50 -4.17
N GLU A 241 -25.56 19.84 -3.81
CA GLU A 241 -26.76 19.35 -4.52
C GLU A 241 -26.87 19.89 -5.95
N ASN A 242 -26.20 21.01 -6.27
CA ASN A 242 -26.23 21.66 -7.57
C ASN A 242 -25.16 21.12 -8.54
N GLU A 243 -24.56 19.96 -8.24
CA GLU A 243 -23.47 19.38 -9.04
C GLU A 243 -22.25 20.32 -9.19
N THR A 244 -22.00 21.15 -8.16
CA THR A 244 -20.76 21.92 -7.96
C THR A 244 -19.98 21.36 -6.78
N PHE A 245 -18.73 21.78 -6.59
CA PHE A 245 -18.00 21.48 -5.36
C PHE A 245 -17.55 22.75 -4.63
N LYS A 246 -17.63 22.71 -3.30
CA LYS A 246 -17.18 23.76 -2.40
C LYS A 246 -15.93 23.32 -1.65
N ILE A 247 -15.04 24.28 -1.37
CA ILE A 247 -13.96 24.09 -0.41
C ILE A 247 -14.32 24.81 0.90
N ILE A 248 -14.26 24.08 2.01
CA ILE A 248 -14.58 24.61 3.33
C ILE A 248 -13.28 24.73 4.10
N ASN A 249 -12.87 25.96 4.40
CA ASN A 249 -11.67 26.24 5.15
C ASN A 249 -11.78 25.68 6.57
N GLN A 250 -10.81 24.82 6.92
CA GLN A 250 -10.65 24.18 8.22
C GLN A 250 -9.20 24.25 8.68
N LYS A 251 -8.53 25.36 8.35
CA LYS A 251 -7.13 25.68 8.64
C LYS A 251 -6.69 25.18 10.02
N ILE A 252 -5.53 24.55 10.06
CA ILE A 252 -4.91 24.04 11.28
C ILE A 252 -4.01 25.13 11.85
N ILE A 253 -4.35 25.59 13.05
CA ILE A 253 -3.71 26.73 13.67
C ILE A 253 -2.46 26.27 14.43
N ASP A 254 -1.38 27.02 14.30
CA ASP A 254 -0.13 26.84 15.05
C ASP A 254 0.09 28.05 15.96
N LYS A 255 -0.64 28.08 17.09
CA LYS A 255 -0.49 29.11 18.10
C LYS A 255 0.84 28.89 18.81
N GLU A 256 1.76 29.86 18.74
CA GLU A 256 2.97 29.80 19.57
C GLU A 256 2.57 29.85 21.05
N SER A 257 2.89 28.79 21.81
CA SER A 257 2.75 28.76 23.26
C SER A 257 4.13 28.83 23.93
N GLU A 258 4.20 29.43 25.12
CA GLU A 258 5.44 29.49 25.91
C GLU A 258 6.04 28.09 26.14
N GLU A 259 5.19 27.10 26.36
CA GLU A 259 5.57 25.69 26.57
C GLU A 259 6.21 25.05 25.32
N ARG A 260 5.81 25.48 24.12
CA ARG A 260 6.33 24.95 22.84
C ARG A 260 7.45 25.79 22.23
N LYS A 261 7.86 26.91 22.84
CA LYS A 261 8.94 27.78 22.29
C LYS A 261 10.24 27.04 21.99
N ASN A 262 10.56 26.00 22.76
CA ASN A 262 11.78 25.22 22.60
C ASN A 262 11.61 23.99 21.67
N LEU A 263 10.38 23.65 21.29
CA LEU A 263 10.06 22.54 20.40
C LEU A 263 10.05 23.04 18.96
N LEU A 264 11.15 22.78 18.24
CA LEU A 264 11.25 23.13 16.83
C LEU A 264 10.76 21.95 15.99
N SER A 265 9.71 22.16 15.19
CA SER A 265 9.29 21.17 14.20
C SER A 265 10.36 21.03 13.13
N THR A 266 10.84 19.80 12.89
CA THR A 266 11.98 19.53 12.01
C THR A 266 11.60 18.80 10.72
N ARG A 267 10.32 18.43 10.55
CA ARG A 267 9.84 17.63 9.42
C ARG A 267 8.50 18.12 8.88
N PHE A 268 8.22 17.78 7.62
CA PHE A 268 6.92 18.00 7.02
C PHE A 268 5.81 17.26 7.80
N PRO A 269 4.60 17.84 7.85
CA PRO A 269 3.47 17.26 8.55
C PRO A 269 3.06 15.92 7.95
N VAL A 270 2.66 14.98 8.80
CA VAL A 270 2.14 13.67 8.42
C VAL A 270 0.69 13.56 8.88
N ILE A 271 -0.24 13.31 7.96
CA ILE A 271 -1.64 13.09 8.33
C ILE A 271 -1.79 11.70 8.94
N LEU A 272 -2.40 11.67 10.13
CA LEU A 272 -2.80 10.45 10.84
C LEU A 272 -4.29 10.15 10.64
N ASP A 273 -5.11 11.20 10.58
CA ASP A 273 -6.53 11.12 10.24
C ASP A 273 -7.00 12.48 9.70
N ALA A 274 -7.37 12.51 8.43
CA ALA A 274 -7.79 13.74 7.75
C ALA A 274 -9.15 14.28 8.27
N LYS A 275 -10.08 13.40 8.64
CA LYS A 275 -11.41 13.79 9.12
C LYS A 275 -11.33 14.36 10.52
N GLU A 276 -10.50 13.76 11.36
CA GLU A 276 -10.28 14.21 12.73
C GLU A 276 -9.23 15.34 12.82
N ARG A 277 -8.73 15.84 11.68
CA ARG A 277 -7.64 16.82 11.57
C ARG A 277 -6.40 16.43 12.39
N LYS A 278 -6.16 15.13 12.60
CA LYS A 278 -5.00 14.64 13.34
C LYS A 278 -3.76 14.68 12.45
N ILE A 279 -2.92 15.66 12.70
CA ILE A 279 -1.65 15.87 11.99
C ILE A 279 -0.49 15.76 12.95
N LEU A 280 0.54 15.03 12.55
CA LEU A 280 1.77 14.79 13.28
C LEU A 280 2.90 15.69 12.76
N ARG A 281 3.68 16.27 13.68
CA ARG A 281 4.98 16.92 13.42
C ARG A 281 6.05 16.35 14.33
N PHE A 282 7.23 16.05 13.78
CA PHE A 282 8.38 15.67 14.59
C PHE A 282 9.11 16.91 15.10
N THR A 283 9.49 16.89 16.38
CA THR A 283 10.28 17.96 16.99
C THR A 283 11.78 17.68 16.88
N ASN A 284 12.59 18.60 17.38
CA ASN A 284 14.03 18.48 17.55
C ASN A 284 14.44 17.60 18.75
N THR A 285 13.51 17.23 19.63
CA THR A 285 13.76 16.45 20.86
C THR A 285 13.33 14.98 20.72
N SER A 286 13.07 14.51 19.50
CA SER A 286 12.43 13.21 19.24
C SER A 286 11.05 13.04 19.87
N SER A 287 10.41 14.11 20.35
CA SER A 287 8.97 14.10 20.62
C SER A 287 8.20 14.34 19.32
N VAL A 288 6.88 14.11 19.38
CA VAL A 288 6.01 14.46 18.28
C VAL A 288 4.86 15.32 18.78
N LEU A 289 4.49 16.31 17.99
CA LEU A 289 3.31 17.14 18.21
C LEU A 289 2.18 16.57 17.35
N ILE A 290 1.03 16.30 17.96
CA ILE A 290 -0.18 15.88 17.25
C ILE A 290 -1.24 16.96 17.47
N TYR A 291 -1.79 17.47 16.37
CA TYR A 291 -2.90 18.43 16.44
C TYR A 291 -4.17 17.73 16.92
N ASP A 292 -4.80 18.32 17.93
CA ASP A 292 -6.05 17.88 18.51
C ASP A 292 -7.15 18.88 18.11
N LYS A 293 -8.12 18.39 17.32
CA LYS A 293 -9.19 19.23 16.79
C LYS A 293 -10.16 19.74 17.85
N ASP A 294 -10.28 19.06 18.99
CA ASP A 294 -11.30 19.36 19.99
C ASP A 294 -10.88 20.54 20.86
N ILE A 295 -9.58 20.70 21.07
CA ILE A 295 -8.98 21.84 21.78
C ILE A 295 -8.33 22.87 20.84
N GLU A 296 -8.30 22.58 19.53
CA GLU A 296 -7.65 23.39 18.49
C GLU A 296 -6.20 23.75 18.81
N ASP A 297 -5.43 22.76 19.25
CA ASP A 297 -4.05 22.95 19.65
C ASP A 297 -3.17 21.70 19.46
N TRP A 298 -1.85 21.92 19.51
CA TRP A 298 -0.84 20.86 19.37
C TRP A 298 -0.47 20.24 20.72
N VAL A 299 -0.68 18.93 20.84
CA VAL A 299 -0.35 18.15 22.04
C VAL A 299 0.95 17.39 21.82
N GLU A 300 1.86 17.47 22.79
CA GLU A 300 3.13 16.72 22.75
C GLU A 300 2.94 15.26 23.17
N TYR A 301 3.59 14.37 22.42
CA TYR A 301 3.68 12.94 22.69
C TYR A 301 5.14 12.55 22.80
N THR A 302 5.45 11.79 23.83
CA THR A 302 6.80 11.29 24.07
C THR A 302 6.96 9.86 23.55
N ILE A 303 8.21 9.42 23.42
CA ILE A 303 8.47 8.06 22.95
C ILE A 303 8.13 7.05 24.04
N SER A 304 7.40 5.99 23.67
CA SER A 304 7.07 4.91 24.60
C SER A 304 8.30 4.07 24.92
N ILE A 305 8.35 3.50 26.13
CA ILE A 305 9.39 2.54 26.54
C ILE A 305 9.35 1.28 25.65
N ASN A 306 8.18 0.92 25.14
CA ASN A 306 7.98 -0.24 24.28
C ASN A 306 8.24 0.08 22.79
N ASN A 307 9.23 0.90 22.47
CA ASN A 307 9.51 1.33 21.09
C ASN A 307 10.68 0.52 20.49
N ASP A 308 10.48 -0.09 19.32
CA ASP A 308 11.46 -0.98 18.69
C ASP A 308 12.52 -0.22 17.87
N LEU A 309 12.21 1.01 17.44
CA LEU A 309 13.14 1.85 16.68
C LEU A 309 14.16 2.51 17.60
N ASN A 310 15.46 2.39 17.31
CA ASN A 310 16.46 3.17 18.06
C ASN A 310 16.19 4.68 17.92
N PRO A 311 15.94 5.43 19.02
CA PRO A 311 15.58 6.85 18.94
C PRO A 311 16.64 7.73 18.26
N SER A 312 17.92 7.34 18.32
CA SER A 312 19.01 8.03 17.61
C SER A 312 18.87 8.04 16.08
N LEU A 313 17.99 7.21 15.52
CA LEU A 313 17.67 7.18 14.08
C LEU A 313 16.53 8.15 13.70
N ILE A 314 15.84 8.70 14.70
CA ILE A 314 14.80 9.74 14.54
C ILE A 314 15.45 11.12 14.40
N GLU A 315 16.62 11.32 15.01
CA GLU A 315 17.34 12.59 14.96
C GLU A 315 17.61 13.05 13.51
N ASN A 316 17.46 14.35 13.31
CA ASN A 316 17.51 15.00 12.00
C ASN A 316 18.69 15.97 11.93
N LYS A 317 19.37 16.04 10.77
CA LYS A 317 20.43 17.02 10.52
C LYS A 317 19.92 18.40 10.06
N GLY A 318 18.59 18.58 9.99
CA GLY A 318 17.92 19.81 9.63
C GLY A 318 17.29 19.79 8.23
N LEU A 319 16.64 20.90 7.87
CA LEU A 319 16.10 21.12 6.52
C LEU A 319 17.24 21.56 5.60
N LYS A 320 17.43 20.85 4.48
CA LYS A 320 18.32 21.28 3.40
C LYS A 320 17.56 21.24 2.09
N GLU A 321 17.61 22.33 1.35
CA GLU A 321 17.23 22.32 -0.06
C GLU A 321 18.16 21.35 -0.80
N SER A 322 17.58 20.39 -1.51
CA SER A 322 18.35 19.48 -2.35
C SER A 322 18.17 19.89 -3.81
N TYR A 323 19.25 20.38 -4.40
CA TYR A 323 19.34 20.70 -5.82
C TYR A 323 19.73 19.40 -6.56
N GLY A 324 18.75 18.78 -7.24
CA GLY A 324 19.01 17.63 -8.10
C GLY A 324 19.13 18.05 -9.57
N SER A 325 19.84 17.27 -10.38
CA SER A 325 20.00 17.48 -11.82
C SER A 325 18.70 17.42 -12.64
N MET A 326 17.58 17.03 -12.01
CA MET A 326 16.24 16.94 -12.61
C MET A 326 15.21 17.88 -11.98
N GLY A 327 15.66 18.88 -11.22
CA GLY A 327 14.80 19.94 -10.70
C GLY A 327 14.95 20.20 -9.20
N HIS A 328 14.38 21.33 -8.78
CA HIS A 328 14.34 21.82 -7.42
C HIS A 328 13.50 20.91 -6.52
N ARG A 329 14.07 20.35 -5.45
CA ARG A 329 13.31 19.61 -4.42
C ARG A 329 13.19 20.47 -3.16
N VAL A 330 12.10 21.22 -3.07
CA VAL A 330 11.72 22.05 -1.91
C VAL A 330 11.37 21.19 -0.68
N LYS A 331 11.22 19.86 -0.84
CA LYS A 331 10.73 18.95 0.21
C LYS A 331 11.70 17.84 0.61
N ALA A 332 12.96 18.18 0.88
CA ALA A 332 13.95 17.20 1.34
C ALA A 332 14.41 17.48 2.78
N VAL A 333 14.14 16.53 3.66
CA VAL A 333 14.72 16.49 5.01
C VAL A 333 15.82 15.42 4.98
N GLU A 334 17.06 15.78 5.30
CA GLU A 334 18.14 14.80 5.39
C GLU A 334 18.02 14.02 6.71
N SER A 335 17.27 12.92 6.66
CA SER A 335 17.00 12.06 7.81
C SER A 335 17.19 10.59 7.45
N LYS A 336 17.66 9.80 8.42
CA LYS A 336 17.72 8.33 8.30
C LYS A 336 16.32 7.69 8.28
N LEU A 337 15.39 8.28 9.03
CA LEU A 337 13.98 7.90 9.06
C LEU A 337 13.23 8.64 7.95
N GLN A 338 12.56 7.91 7.08
CA GLN A 338 11.55 8.44 6.18
C GLN A 338 10.18 7.96 6.67
N ILE A 339 9.16 8.80 6.54
CA ILE A 339 7.79 8.49 6.97
C ILE A 339 6.90 8.51 5.74
N VAL A 340 6.06 7.49 5.63
CA VAL A 340 5.05 7.37 4.58
C VAL A 340 3.71 7.16 5.25
N SER A 341 2.70 7.89 4.81
CA SER A 341 1.32 7.78 5.30
C SER A 341 0.37 7.64 4.12
N ASP A 342 -0.71 6.88 4.30
CA ASP A 342 -1.87 6.84 3.42
C ASP A 342 -3.08 7.57 4.00
N GLY A 343 -2.89 8.29 5.12
CA GLY A 343 -3.92 9.03 5.84
C GLY A 343 -4.53 8.28 7.03
N SER A 344 -4.27 6.98 7.19
CA SER A 344 -4.79 6.16 8.30
C SER A 344 -3.74 5.21 8.88
N TYR A 345 -2.79 4.80 8.05
CA TYR A 345 -1.66 3.96 8.38
C TYR A 345 -0.37 4.75 8.15
N VAL A 346 0.62 4.56 9.02
CA VAL A 346 1.89 5.27 8.92
C VAL A 346 3.05 4.29 9.10
N VAL A 347 3.95 4.29 8.13
CA VAL A 347 5.14 3.44 8.11
C VAL A 347 6.38 4.33 8.13
N GLY A 348 7.25 4.07 9.10
CA GLY A 348 8.62 4.57 9.12
C GLY A 348 9.56 3.59 8.42
N ASN A 349 10.42 4.08 7.53
CA ASN A 349 11.50 3.30 6.94
C ASN A 349 12.86 3.88 7.32
N VAL A 350 13.78 3.00 7.71
CA VAL A 350 15.16 3.36 8.06
C VAL A 350 16.13 2.45 7.35
N LEU A 351 17.16 3.04 6.75
CA LEU A 351 18.32 2.30 6.28
C LEU A 351 19.37 2.23 7.38
N ASP A 352 19.58 1.05 7.95
CA ASP A 352 20.63 0.79 8.94
C ASP A 352 21.44 -0.45 8.54
N LYS A 353 22.77 -0.38 8.63
CA LYS A 353 23.69 -1.49 8.31
C LYS A 353 23.37 -2.22 6.98
N HIS A 354 23.04 -1.47 5.93
CA HIS A 354 22.66 -1.96 4.60
C HIS A 354 21.38 -2.81 4.56
N LYS A 355 20.51 -2.68 5.56
CA LYS A 355 19.17 -3.25 5.57
C LYS A 355 18.14 -2.15 5.74
N TYR A 356 17.05 -2.26 5.00
CA TYR A 356 15.86 -1.45 5.24
C TYR A 356 15.06 -2.09 6.34
N HIS A 357 14.68 -1.28 7.33
CA HIS A 357 13.82 -1.64 8.42
C HIS A 357 12.53 -0.82 8.30
N PHE A 358 11.40 -1.51 8.31
CA PHE A 358 10.08 -0.90 8.25
C PHE A 358 9.41 -1.03 9.61
N TYR A 359 8.78 0.05 10.03
CA TYR A 359 8.13 0.16 11.33
C TYR A 359 6.73 0.73 11.19
N GLU A 360 5.76 0.16 11.88
CA GLU A 360 4.44 0.74 12.07
C GLU A 360 4.53 1.84 13.13
N PHE A 361 4.05 3.03 12.81
CA PHE A 361 3.93 4.10 13.78
C PHE A 361 2.58 3.98 14.51
N GLN A 362 2.63 3.87 15.83
CA GLN A 362 1.47 3.72 16.70
C GLN A 362 1.42 4.86 17.72
N VAL A 363 0.21 5.41 17.94
CA VAL A 363 -0.05 6.46 18.92
C VAL A 363 -0.89 5.92 20.06
N ASN A 364 -0.48 6.17 21.31
CA ASN A 364 -1.26 5.92 22.50
C ASN A 364 -1.83 7.22 23.05
N GLU A 365 -3.08 7.49 22.69
CA GLU A 365 -3.83 8.69 23.08
C GLU A 365 -3.98 8.86 24.61
N LYS A 366 -4.10 7.75 25.36
CA LYS A 366 -4.31 7.80 26.81
C LYS A 366 -3.05 8.19 27.57
N LYS A 367 -1.90 7.65 27.14
CA LYS A 367 -0.61 7.92 27.77
C LYS A 367 0.11 9.13 27.17
N LYS A 368 -0.38 9.65 26.04
CA LYS A 368 0.32 10.64 25.22
C LYS A 368 1.73 10.18 24.86
N GLU A 369 1.80 8.92 24.39
CA GLU A 369 3.03 8.28 23.92
C GLU A 369 2.90 7.86 22.47
N TYR A 370 4.02 7.73 21.75
CA TYR A 370 4.08 7.10 20.44
C TYR A 370 5.15 6.01 20.40
N SER A 371 5.04 5.06 19.46
CA SER A 371 6.07 4.03 19.27
C SER A 371 6.15 3.59 17.82
N PHE A 372 7.32 3.12 17.43
CA PHE A 372 7.57 2.40 16.20
C PHE A 372 7.66 0.90 16.50
N LYS A 373 6.80 0.11 15.87
CA LYS A 373 6.78 -1.34 15.98
C LYS A 373 7.36 -1.98 14.74
N ILE A 374 8.32 -2.88 14.90
CA ILE A 374 8.97 -3.50 13.75
C ILE A 374 7.95 -4.31 12.93
N LEU A 375 7.94 -4.08 11.61
CA LEU A 375 7.09 -4.81 10.67
C LEU A 375 7.92 -5.86 9.93
N SER A 376 8.85 -5.38 9.11
CA SER A 376 9.72 -6.23 8.31
C SER A 376 11.10 -5.61 8.15
N CYS A 377 12.06 -6.46 7.79
CA CYS A 377 13.42 -6.05 7.49
C CYS A 377 13.89 -6.76 6.23
N PHE A 378 14.47 -6.01 5.30
CA PHE A 378 14.96 -6.54 4.04
C PHE A 378 16.38 -6.06 3.77
N LYS A 379 17.25 -7.00 3.38
CA LYS A 379 18.60 -6.66 2.91
C LYS A 379 18.51 -6.29 1.43
N TRP A 380 18.80 -5.04 1.12
CA TRP A 380 18.74 -4.57 -0.26
C TRP A 380 20.11 -4.70 -0.92
N ASN A 381 20.19 -5.54 -1.94
CA ASN A 381 21.38 -5.69 -2.76
C ASN A 381 21.19 -4.82 -4.01
N GLN A 382 21.63 -3.55 -3.98
CA GLN A 382 21.88 -2.59 -5.09
C GLN A 382 21.43 -1.14 -4.78
N ASP A 383 22.08 -0.15 -5.42
CA ASP A 383 21.94 1.31 -5.30
C ASP A 383 20.60 1.91 -5.78
N TYR A 384 19.49 1.21 -5.51
CA TYR A 384 18.20 1.47 -6.14
C TYR A 384 17.41 2.62 -5.50
N PHE A 385 17.69 3.03 -4.26
CA PHE A 385 16.86 4.05 -3.59
C PHE A 385 16.93 5.48 -4.15
N LYS A 386 17.66 5.68 -5.25
CA LYS A 386 17.60 6.93 -6.00
C LYS A 386 16.32 6.91 -6.84
N MET A 387 15.30 7.65 -6.40
CA MET A 387 14.13 8.10 -7.20
C MET A 387 12.80 7.30 -7.08
N PHE A 388 12.50 6.73 -5.91
CA PHE A 388 11.21 6.08 -5.68
C PHE A 388 10.21 6.93 -4.90
N TYR A 389 8.95 6.98 -5.36
CA TYR A 389 7.83 7.49 -4.57
C TYR A 389 7.16 6.30 -3.87
N PRO A 390 7.25 6.20 -2.53
CA PRO A 390 6.62 5.10 -1.82
C PRO A 390 5.10 5.31 -1.72
N MET A 391 4.36 4.22 -1.79
CA MET A 391 2.94 4.10 -1.46
C MET A 391 2.80 2.99 -0.44
N ILE A 392 1.90 3.11 0.52
CA ILE A 392 1.66 2.06 1.52
C ILE A 392 0.23 1.53 1.38
N GLY A 393 0.09 0.23 1.56
CA GLY A 393 -1.14 -0.44 1.94
C GLY A 393 -1.02 -1.01 3.35
N ASN A 394 -2.04 -1.72 3.80
CA ASN A 394 -2.13 -2.24 5.18
C ASN A 394 -1.09 -3.33 5.52
N ASP A 395 -0.51 -3.94 4.49
CA ASP A 395 0.34 -5.13 4.56
C ASP A 395 1.57 -5.05 3.65
N LYS A 396 1.74 -3.97 2.88
CA LYS A 396 2.80 -3.81 1.89
C LYS A 396 3.17 -2.36 1.65
N ILE A 397 4.42 -2.13 1.27
CA ILE A 397 4.91 -0.85 0.76
C ILE A 397 5.34 -1.05 -0.70
N ILE A 398 4.96 -0.12 -1.56
CA ILE A 398 5.23 -0.15 -3.00
C ILE A 398 6.10 1.04 -3.34
N PHE A 399 7.26 0.77 -3.93
CA PHE A 399 8.14 1.77 -4.49
C PHE A 399 7.86 1.89 -5.99
N ILE A 400 7.46 3.08 -6.42
CA ILE A 400 7.10 3.37 -7.81
C ILE A 400 8.22 4.19 -8.47
N SER A 401 8.69 3.71 -9.62
CA SER A 401 9.56 4.45 -10.55
C SER A 401 9.09 4.26 -11.99
N ASP A 402 9.75 4.96 -12.92
CA ASP A 402 9.57 4.79 -14.37
C ASP A 402 10.15 3.49 -14.92
N ALA A 403 11.04 2.81 -14.17
CA ALA A 403 11.67 1.56 -14.58
C ALA A 403 11.04 0.31 -13.93
N THR A 404 10.67 0.39 -12.65
CA THR A 404 10.11 -0.73 -11.89
C THR A 404 9.03 -0.29 -10.92
N ILE A 405 8.12 -1.22 -10.67
CA ILE A 405 7.21 -1.25 -9.51
C ILE A 405 7.72 -2.33 -8.58
N THR A 406 8.10 -1.93 -7.37
CA THR A 406 8.69 -2.83 -6.38
C THR A 406 7.81 -2.92 -5.15
N ILE A 407 7.32 -4.11 -4.86
CA ILE A 407 6.35 -4.38 -3.80
C ILE A 407 7.06 -5.17 -2.71
N VAL A 408 7.06 -4.60 -1.51
CA VAL A 408 7.69 -5.17 -0.33
C VAL A 408 6.59 -5.48 0.68
N PRO A 409 6.35 -6.77 0.99
CA PRO A 409 5.46 -7.14 2.08
C PRO A 409 5.97 -6.59 3.42
N LEU A 410 5.10 -5.88 4.13
CA LEU A 410 5.32 -5.43 5.51
C LEU A 410 4.96 -6.53 6.51
N LYS A 411 4.12 -7.47 6.10
CA LYS A 411 3.77 -8.70 6.83
C LYS A 411 4.01 -9.90 5.90
N PRO A 412 4.25 -11.10 6.42
CA PRO A 412 4.28 -12.31 5.61
C PRO A 412 3.00 -12.44 4.78
N LEU A 413 3.14 -12.84 3.50
CA LEU A 413 2.01 -13.19 2.67
C LEU A 413 1.20 -14.32 3.33
N CYS A 414 -0.13 -14.24 3.26
CA CYS A 414 -0.99 -15.34 3.65
C CYS A 414 -0.75 -16.55 2.74
N LEU A 415 -1.21 -17.73 3.16
CA LEU A 415 -1.03 -18.95 2.38
C LEU A 415 -1.62 -18.82 0.97
N CYS A 416 -2.80 -18.19 0.83
CA CYS A 416 -3.44 -17.97 -0.46
C CYS A 416 -2.62 -17.05 -1.38
N GLU A 417 -2.14 -15.92 -0.86
CA GLU A 417 -1.27 -14.98 -1.59
C GLU A 417 0.05 -15.64 -1.99
N ALA A 418 0.67 -16.40 -1.10
CA ALA A 418 1.91 -17.11 -1.37
C ALA A 418 1.73 -18.17 -2.46
N MET A 419 0.63 -18.95 -2.40
CA MET A 419 0.30 -19.92 -3.46
C MET A 419 0.00 -19.23 -4.79
N PHE A 420 -0.78 -18.16 -4.77
CA PHE A 420 -1.12 -17.38 -5.94
C PHE A 420 0.13 -16.81 -6.61
N TRP A 421 1.01 -16.20 -5.82
CA TRP A 421 2.29 -15.67 -6.30
C TRP A 421 3.21 -16.78 -6.82
N GLN A 422 3.33 -17.90 -6.10
CA GLN A 422 4.14 -19.03 -6.55
C GLN A 422 3.64 -19.57 -7.89
N TYR A 423 2.32 -19.67 -8.08
CA TYR A 423 1.75 -20.06 -9.36
C TYR A 423 2.07 -19.04 -10.45
N GLN A 424 1.93 -17.73 -10.16
CA GLN A 424 2.33 -16.68 -11.10
C GLN A 424 3.78 -16.79 -11.55
N THR A 425 4.72 -17.11 -10.64
CA THR A 425 6.13 -17.25 -11.02
C THR A 425 6.39 -18.36 -12.03
N LEU A 426 5.54 -19.40 -12.12
CA LEU A 426 5.64 -20.44 -13.15
C LEU A 426 5.29 -19.92 -14.55
N HIS A 427 4.51 -18.85 -14.62
CA HIS A 427 4.06 -18.19 -15.84
C HIS A 427 4.77 -16.87 -16.12
N CYS A 428 5.70 -16.47 -15.25
CA CYS A 428 6.55 -15.31 -15.44
C CYS A 428 7.92 -15.73 -15.99
N LYS A 429 8.56 -14.81 -16.71
CA LYS A 429 10.00 -14.84 -16.98
C LYS A 429 10.67 -13.81 -16.08
N MET A 430 11.80 -14.17 -15.49
CA MET A 430 12.62 -13.23 -14.73
C MET A 430 13.68 -12.65 -15.67
N SER A 431 13.77 -11.33 -15.76
CA SER A 431 14.84 -10.65 -16.50
C SER A 431 16.16 -10.71 -15.74
N ASP A 432 17.25 -10.33 -16.41
CA ASP A 432 18.59 -10.22 -15.81
C ASP A 432 18.64 -9.24 -14.62
N ASP A 433 17.71 -8.28 -14.58
CA ASP A 433 17.55 -7.29 -13.50
C ASP A 433 16.64 -7.78 -12.36
N ASN A 434 16.33 -9.09 -12.30
CA ASN A 434 15.40 -9.70 -11.35
C ASN A 434 13.97 -9.13 -11.41
N VAL A 435 13.54 -8.68 -12.59
CA VAL A 435 12.19 -8.17 -12.81
C VAL A 435 11.31 -9.26 -13.41
N TYR A 436 10.14 -9.51 -12.84
CA TYR A 436 9.16 -10.45 -13.36
C TYR A 436 8.36 -9.82 -14.51
N VAL A 437 8.30 -10.51 -15.64
CA VAL A 437 7.54 -10.12 -16.83
C VAL A 437 6.65 -11.29 -17.26
N GLY A 438 5.43 -11.01 -17.71
CA GLY A 438 4.47 -12.07 -18.06
C GLY A 438 3.44 -12.30 -16.95
N GLY A 439 3.23 -13.56 -16.62
CA GLY A 439 2.15 -13.98 -15.73
C GLY A 439 0.88 -14.31 -16.50
N ILE A 440 -0.06 -14.89 -15.76
CA ILE A 440 -1.34 -15.37 -16.26
C ILE A 440 -2.47 -14.55 -15.61
N SER A 441 -3.57 -14.30 -16.32
CA SER A 441 -4.66 -13.54 -15.73
C SER A 441 -5.30 -14.32 -14.59
N GLN A 442 -5.92 -13.60 -13.66
CA GLN A 442 -6.62 -14.23 -12.55
C GLN A 442 -7.81 -15.08 -13.02
N GLU A 443 -8.47 -14.67 -14.11
CA GLU A 443 -9.58 -15.42 -14.70
C GLU A 443 -9.10 -16.73 -15.33
N ASP A 444 -7.96 -16.70 -16.04
CA ASP A 444 -7.35 -17.91 -16.58
C ASP A 444 -6.93 -18.88 -15.48
N MET A 445 -6.41 -18.38 -14.35
CA MET A 445 -6.15 -19.23 -13.18
C MET A 445 -7.42 -19.87 -12.63
N LYS A 446 -8.51 -19.11 -12.47
CA LYS A 446 -9.79 -19.66 -12.02
C LYS A 446 -10.29 -20.75 -12.96
N ASN A 447 -10.13 -20.55 -14.26
CA ASN A 447 -10.50 -21.54 -15.28
C ASN A 447 -9.67 -22.83 -15.17
N ILE A 448 -8.36 -22.72 -14.93
CA ILE A 448 -7.46 -23.86 -14.77
C ILE A 448 -7.78 -24.64 -13.48
N ILE A 449 -8.03 -23.93 -12.38
CA ILE A 449 -8.29 -24.51 -11.05
C ILE A 449 -9.74 -25.03 -10.96
N GLY A 450 -10.63 -24.58 -11.85
CA GLY A 450 -12.05 -24.95 -11.85
C GLY A 450 -12.89 -24.18 -10.82
N CYS A 451 -12.41 -23.04 -10.33
CA CYS A 451 -13.12 -22.19 -9.37
C CYS A 451 -14.20 -21.35 -10.06
N LYS A 452 -15.45 -21.84 -10.11
CA LYS A 452 -16.59 -21.09 -10.62
C LYS A 452 -17.26 -20.27 -9.52
N GLY A 453 -17.63 -19.02 -9.83
CA GLY A 453 -18.40 -18.15 -8.94
C GLY A 453 -17.60 -17.39 -7.88
N ILE A 454 -16.28 -17.54 -7.84
CA ILE A 454 -15.41 -16.77 -6.92
C ILE A 454 -15.03 -15.45 -7.57
N LYS A 455 -15.32 -14.32 -6.90
CA LYS A 455 -14.99 -12.97 -7.39
C LYS A 455 -13.49 -12.73 -7.44
N SER A 456 -12.75 -13.08 -6.38
CA SER A 456 -11.28 -12.99 -6.33
C SER A 456 -10.61 -14.22 -5.72
N LEU A 457 -9.40 -14.57 -6.18
CA LEU A 457 -8.59 -15.69 -5.67
C LEU A 457 -7.74 -15.25 -4.46
N VAL A 458 -7.43 -13.95 -4.39
CA VAL A 458 -6.69 -13.25 -3.33
C VAL A 458 -7.30 -11.88 -3.08
#